data_AF-A0A6B3I556-F1
#
_entry.id   AF-A0A6B3I556-F1
#
_cell.length_a   1.000
_cell.length_b   1.000
_cell.length_c   1.000
_cell.angle_alpha   90.00
_cell.angle_beta   90.00
_cell.angle_gamma   90.00
#
_symmetry.space_group_name_H-M   'P 1'
#
loop_
_entity.id
_entity.type
_entity.pdbx_description
1 polymer ?
#
loop_
_entity_poly.entity_id
_entity_poly.type
_entity_poly.pdbx_seq_one_letter_code
_entity_poly.pdbx_strand_id
1 'polypeptide(L)' 'DNRDLIAEVTGAMDIKVELSGGIRDDASLAAALATGCRRVNLGTAALESPEWVAKVIAEHGDKIAVGLDVRGTTLRGRG' A
#
# COMPACT_ATOMS: atom_id res chain seq x y z
N ASP A 1 15.61 -2.92 5.66
CA ASP A 1 14.17 -2.82 5.94
C ASP A 1 13.99 -1.56 6.77
N ASN A 2 13.07 -0.67 6.38
CA ASN A 2 12.95 0.68 6.96
C ASN A 2 11.61 0.88 7.71
N ARG A 3 10.89 -0.20 8.04
CA ARG A 3 9.56 -0.14 8.67
C ARG A 3 9.53 0.68 9.95
N ASP A 4 10.52 0.53 10.82
CA ASP A 4 10.56 1.25 12.10
C ASP A 4 10.72 2.77 11.89
N LEU A 5 11.61 3.17 10.97
CA LEU A 5 11.78 4.58 10.59
C LEU A 5 10.51 5.15 9.95
N ILE A 6 9.83 4.36 9.12
CA ILE A 6 8.57 4.77 8.49
C ILE A 6 7.47 4.96 9.56
N ALA A 7 7.40 4.07 10.56
CA ALA A 7 6.45 4.18 11.65
C ALA A 7 6.73 5.41 12.52
N GLU A 8 8.00 5.69 12.83
CA GLU A 8 8.42 6.89 13.55
C GLU A 8 8.01 8.16 12.80
N VAL A 9 8.35 8.26 11.51
CA VAL A 9 8.00 9.41 10.68
C VAL A 9 6.48 9.58 10.57
N THR A 10 5.73 8.50 10.37
CA THR A 10 4.27 8.56 10.24
C THR A 10 3.60 8.99 11.56
N GLY A 11 4.08 8.47 12.69
CA GLY A 11 3.55 8.79 14.01
C GLY A 11 3.87 10.20 14.50
N ALA A 12 4.95 10.82 13.98
CA ALA A 12 5.34 12.18 14.33
C ALA A 12 4.58 13.28 13.57
N MET A 13 3.71 12.91 12.61
CA MET A 13 3.05 13.85 11.71
C MET A 13 1.57 14.06 12.10
N ASP A 14 1.15 15.32 12.22
CA ASP A 14 -0.25 15.69 12.46
C ASP A 14 -1.09 15.74 11.15
N ILE A 15 -0.54 15.23 10.05
CA ILE A 15 -1.15 15.26 8.71
C ILE A 15 -1.50 13.85 8.23
N LYS A 16 -2.37 13.77 7.22
CA LYS A 16 -2.75 12.49 6.61
C LYS A 16 -1.60 11.97 5.74
N VAL A 17 -1.04 10.82 6.12
CA VAL A 17 0.04 10.15 5.38
C VAL A 17 -0.52 9.04 4.50
N GLU A 18 -0.01 8.93 3.27
CA GLU A 18 -0.18 7.77 2.41
C GLU A 18 1.12 6.96 2.38
N LEU A 19 1.04 5.65 2.59
CA LEU A 19 2.19 4.76 2.57
C LEU A 19 2.19 3.88 1.31
N SER A 20 3.36 3.70 0.71
CA SER A 20 3.55 2.85 -0.46
C SER A 20 4.85 2.05 -0.37
N GLY A 21 4.93 0.96 -1.14
CA GLY A 21 6.15 0.16 -1.31
C GLY A 21 6.13 -1.16 -0.52
N GLY A 22 6.35 -2.27 -1.23
CA GLY A 22 6.58 -3.58 -0.61
C GLY A 22 5.36 -4.26 0.03
N ILE A 23 4.16 -3.72 -0.13
CA ILE A 23 2.92 -4.28 0.42
C ILE A 23 2.34 -5.30 -0.57
N ARG A 24 2.43 -6.59 -0.26
CA ARG A 24 2.08 -7.69 -1.18
C ARG A 24 1.34 -8.86 -0.52
N ASP A 25 1.16 -8.81 0.78
CA ASP A 25 0.52 -9.85 1.58
C ASP A 25 -0.11 -9.25 2.85
N ASP A 26 -0.89 -10.06 3.56
CA ASP A 26 -1.61 -9.63 4.76
C ASP A 26 -0.66 -9.10 5.85
N ALA A 27 0.53 -9.71 5.99
CA ALA A 27 1.51 -9.31 7.01
C ALA A 27 2.11 -7.92 6.72
N SER A 28 2.51 -7.66 5.48
CA SER A 28 3.03 -6.37 5.04
C SER A 28 1.94 -5.29 5.06
N LEU A 29 0.69 -5.63 4.73
CA LEU A 29 -0.45 -4.73 4.84
C LEU A 29 -0.75 -4.37 6.30
N ALA A 30 -0.82 -5.36 7.19
CA ALA A 30 -1.07 -5.14 8.61
C ALA A 30 0.00 -4.23 9.23
N ALA A 31 1.27 -4.49 8.91
CA ALA A 31 2.38 -3.64 9.36
C ALA A 31 2.26 -2.20 8.83
N ALA A 32 1.89 -2.03 7.56
CA ALA A 32 1.69 -0.71 6.95
C ALA A 32 0.55 0.07 7.62
N LEU A 33 -0.60 -0.57 7.85
CA LEU A 33 -1.75 0.06 8.52
C LEU A 33 -1.47 0.37 9.99
N ALA A 34 -0.67 -0.46 10.68
CA ALA A 34 -0.28 -0.25 12.07
C ALA A 34 0.59 1.02 12.28
N THR A 35 1.20 1.57 11.22
CA THR A 35 1.93 2.85 11.30
C THR A 35 1.03 4.05 11.59
N GLY A 36 -0.29 3.91 11.45
CA GLY A 36 -1.24 5.01 11.57
C GLY A 36 -1.46 5.79 10.28
N CYS A 37 -0.90 5.34 9.15
CA CYS A 37 -1.15 5.96 7.86
C CYS A 37 -2.66 6.01 7.52
N ARG A 38 -3.08 7.06 6.81
CA ARG A 38 -4.47 7.21 6.38
C ARG A 38 -4.83 6.19 5.30
N ARG A 39 -3.88 5.89 4.40
CA ARG A 39 -4.10 5.05 3.23
C ARG A 39 -2.82 4.33 2.84
N VAL A 40 -2.96 3.15 2.25
CA VAL A 40 -1.87 2.40 1.63
C VAL A 40 -2.07 2.29 0.12
N ASN A 41 -0.96 2.23 -0.63
CA ASN A 41 -0.98 2.07 -2.07
C ASN A 41 -0.43 0.69 -2.48
N LEU A 42 -1.26 -0.07 -3.20
CA LEU A 42 -0.93 -1.39 -3.74
C LEU A 42 -0.59 -1.26 -5.23
N GLY A 43 0.70 -1.41 -5.55
CA GLY A 43 1.20 -1.40 -6.93
C GLY A 43 1.24 -2.80 -7.53
N THR A 44 2.44 -3.39 -7.60
CA THR A 44 2.69 -4.72 -8.19
C THR A 44 1.71 -5.81 -7.74
N ALA A 45 1.25 -5.80 -6.48
CA ALA A 45 0.29 -6.78 -5.96
C ALA A 45 -1.05 -6.76 -6.72
N ALA A 46 -1.48 -5.61 -7.26
CA ALA A 46 -2.69 -5.52 -8.08
C ALA A 46 -2.57 -6.25 -9.43
N LEU A 47 -1.34 -6.47 -9.92
CA LEU A 47 -1.06 -7.24 -11.13
C LEU A 47 -0.77 -8.72 -10.82
N GLU A 48 -0.02 -8.99 -9.75
CA GLU A 48 0.41 -10.35 -9.38
C GLU A 48 -0.65 -11.13 -8.58
N SER A 49 -1.57 -10.46 -7.87
CA SER A 49 -2.55 -11.08 -6.98
C SER A 49 -3.86 -10.28 -6.91
N PRO A 50 -4.59 -10.15 -8.03
CA PRO A 50 -5.78 -9.30 -8.11
C PRO A 50 -6.92 -9.74 -7.17
N GLU A 51 -7.07 -11.04 -6.90
CA GLU A 51 -8.10 -11.55 -5.97
C GLU A 51 -7.80 -11.12 -4.52
N TRP A 52 -6.53 -11.13 -4.14
CA TRP A 52 -6.10 -10.65 -2.82
C TRP A 52 -6.34 -9.14 -2.69
N VAL A 53 -5.99 -8.36 -3.72
CA VAL A 53 -6.26 -6.92 -3.72
C VAL A 53 -7.75 -6.61 -3.66
N ALA A 54 -8.58 -7.35 -4.38
CA ALA A 54 -10.04 -7.20 -4.31
C ALA A 54 -10.58 -7.50 -2.90
N LYS A 55 -10.11 -8.58 -2.26
CA LYS A 55 -10.44 -8.90 -0.86
C LYS A 55 -10.06 -7.76 0.09
N VAL A 56 -8.81 -7.29 -0.01
CA VAL A 56 -8.28 -6.21 0.83
C VAL A 56 -9.06 -4.91 0.65
N ILE A 57 -9.43 -4.55 -0.59
CA ILE A 57 -10.30 -3.40 -0.86
C ILE A 57 -11.68 -3.58 -0.21
N ALA A 58 -12.27 -4.78 -0.30
CA ALA A 58 -13.56 -5.06 0.33
C ALA A 58 -13.51 -4.97 1.86
N GLU A 59 -12.41 -5.39 2.48
CA GLU A 59 -12.22 -5.39 3.94
C GLU A 59 -11.86 -4.02 4.50
N HIS A 60 -11.06 -3.22 3.78
CA HIS A 60 -10.46 -1.99 4.29
C HIS A 60 -10.95 -0.71 3.61
N GLY A 61 -11.72 -0.81 2.52
CA GLY A 61 -12.39 0.30 1.86
C GLY A 61 -11.45 1.43 1.44
N ASP A 62 -11.75 2.65 1.88
CA ASP A 62 -11.05 3.88 1.50
C ASP A 62 -9.60 3.97 2.02
N LYS A 63 -9.18 3.03 2.87
CA LYS A 63 -7.79 2.87 3.32
C LYS A 63 -6.89 2.23 2.28
N ILE A 64 -7.43 1.74 1.16
CA ILE A 64 -6.66 1.09 0.09
C ILE A 64 -6.76 1.91 -1.20
N ALA A 65 -5.61 2.19 -1.81
CA ALA A 65 -5.48 2.71 -3.16
C ALA A 65 -4.72 1.70 -4.04
N VAL A 66 -4.97 1.76 -5.35
CA VAL A 66 -4.22 0.97 -6.35
C VAL A 66 -3.39 1.91 -7.21
N GLY A 67 -2.09 1.65 -7.28
CA GLY A 67 -1.13 2.42 -8.07
C GLY A 67 -1.05 1.86 -9.48
N LEU A 68 -1.31 2.70 -10.47
CA LEU A 68 -1.27 2.33 -11.89
C LEU A 68 -0.06 2.97 -12.57
N ASP A 69 1.08 2.29 -12.53
CA ASP A 69 2.28 2.71 -13.24
C ASP A 69 2.18 2.29 -14.72
N VAL A 70 2.09 3.25 -15.63
CA VAL A 70 1.77 3.01 -17.05
C VAL A 70 2.92 3.40 -17.98
N ARG A 71 3.26 2.52 -18.93
CA ARG A 71 4.08 2.86 -20.10
C ARG A 71 3.26 2.67 -21.37
N GLY A 72 2.89 3.76 -22.03
CA GLY A 72 1.95 3.74 -23.15
C GLY A 72 0.56 3.37 -22.64
N THR A 73 0.08 2.17 -22.99
CA THR A 73 -1.19 1.60 -22.53
C THR A 73 -1.02 0.36 -21.65
N THR A 74 0.23 0.00 -21.31
CA THR A 74 0.54 -1.21 -20.55
C THR A 74 0.90 -0.87 -19.11
N LEU A 75 0.24 -1.52 -18.16
CA LEU A 75 0.60 -1.47 -16.74
C LEU A 75 1.95 -2.17 -16.50
N ARG A 76 2.77 -1.63 -15.60
CA ARG A 76 4.03 -2.22 -15.16
C ARG A 76 4.00 -2.50 -13.67
N GLY A 77 4.37 -3.72 -13.30
CA GLY A 77 4.69 -4.08 -11.91
C GLY A 77 6.20 -4.05 -11.73
N ARG A 78 6.67 -3.50 -10.60
CA ARG A 78 8.09 -3.27 -10.28
C ARG A 78 8.71 -2.25 -11.25
N GLY A 79 8.69 -0.98 -10.85
CA GLY A 79 9.47 0.07 -11.52
C GLY A 79 10.96 -0.26 -11.53
#